data_AF-A0A3D1LNE7-F1
#
_entry.id   AF-A0A3D1LNE7-F1
#
_cell.length_a   1.000
_cell.length_b   1.000
_cell.length_c   1.000
_cell.angle_alpha   90.00
_cell.angle_beta   90.00
_cell.angle_gamma   90.00
#
_symmetry.space_group_name_H-M   'P 1'
#
loop_
_entity.id
_entity.type
_entity.pdbx_description
1 polymer ?
#
loop_
_entity_poly.entity_id
_entity_poly.type
_entity_poly.pdbx_seq_one_letter_code
_entity_poly.pdbx_strand_id
1 'polypeptide(L)'
;MKIFCFAILTLVLLRPYTAQASEGLAFAFVYFYKATAITEKTINTCAEKYPELAARGASTLTSWRQRNAVDAEKSAEMCETELHKKFTSDEKIAEAKARIEQIEQEYFNAFKTKIAAEGIAVCNEFLTMTERTEGDLSRVFTK
;
A
#
# COMPACT_ATOMS: atom_id res chain seq x y z
N MET A 1 -14.17 -11.22 2.85
CA MET A 1 -13.21 -10.85 1.79
C MET A 1 -13.77 -10.58 0.38
N LYS A 2 -14.62 -11.43 -0.24
CA LYS A 2 -15.21 -11.13 -1.57
C LYS A 2 -15.86 -9.75 -1.63
N ILE A 3 -16.45 -9.29 -0.52
CA ILE A 3 -17.17 -8.01 -0.42
C ILE A 3 -16.22 -6.80 -0.35
N PHE A 4 -15.05 -6.92 0.30
CA PHE A 4 -14.13 -5.79 0.50
C PHE A 4 -13.41 -5.38 -0.80
N CYS A 5 -12.93 -6.36 -1.58
CA CYS A 5 -12.30 -6.09 -2.86
C CYS A 5 -13.32 -5.54 -3.88
N PHE A 6 -14.53 -6.11 -3.92
CA PHE A 6 -15.60 -5.70 -4.85
C PHE A 6 -16.18 -4.31 -4.54
N ALA A 7 -16.36 -3.99 -3.26
CA ALA A 7 -16.89 -2.70 -2.83
C ALA A 7 -15.90 -1.57 -3.13
N ILE A 8 -14.60 -1.79 -2.89
CA ILE A 8 -13.57 -0.77 -3.10
C ILE A 8 -13.31 -0.56 -4.59
N LEU A 9 -13.21 -1.63 -5.38
CA LEU A 9 -12.98 -1.55 -6.84
C LEU A 9 -14.08 -0.76 -7.57
N THR A 10 -15.34 -0.87 -7.11
CA THR A 10 -16.48 -0.16 -7.71
C THR A 10 -16.51 1.32 -7.31
N LEU A 11 -16.00 1.67 -6.12
CA LEU A 11 -15.89 3.04 -5.63
C LEU A 11 -14.71 3.80 -6.27
N VAL A 12 -13.60 3.12 -6.52
CA VAL A 12 -12.34 3.71 -7.01
C VAL A 12 -12.39 4.06 -8.50
N LEU A 13 -13.17 3.31 -9.30
CA LEU A 13 -13.09 3.38 -10.76
C LEU A 13 -14.27 4.10 -11.44
N LEU A 14 -15.25 4.58 -10.68
CA LEU A 14 -16.51 5.10 -11.24
C LEU A 14 -16.92 6.52 -10.79
N ARG A 15 -16.14 7.22 -9.95
CA ARG A 15 -16.51 8.60 -9.56
C ARG A 15 -15.39 9.63 -9.72
N PRO A 16 -15.71 10.83 -10.23
CA PRO A 16 -14.82 11.97 -10.09
C PRO A 16 -14.64 12.29 -8.60
N TYR A 17 -13.38 12.47 -8.22
CA TYR A 17 -12.87 12.76 -6.89
C TYR A 17 -13.68 13.84 -6.17
N THR A 18 -14.60 13.43 -5.30
CA THR A 18 -15.16 14.30 -4.25
C THR A 18 -15.29 13.46 -2.96
N ALA A 19 -14.68 13.95 -1.87
CA ALA A 19 -14.67 13.44 -0.50
C ALA A 19 -13.50 12.51 -0.06
N GLN A 20 -12.74 12.97 0.94
CA GLN A 20 -11.58 12.34 1.62
C GLN A 20 -11.75 10.86 2.03
N ALA A 21 -12.98 10.35 2.16
CA ALA A 21 -13.23 8.94 2.45
C ALA A 21 -12.94 8.00 1.26
N SER A 22 -13.02 8.49 0.02
CA SER A 22 -12.72 7.70 -1.18
C SER A 22 -11.22 7.48 -1.37
N GLU A 23 -10.39 8.44 -0.95
CA GLU A 23 -8.93 8.41 -1.07
C GLU A 23 -8.33 7.33 -0.16
N GLY A 24 -8.81 7.22 1.09
CA GLY A 24 -8.37 6.19 2.02
C GLY A 24 -8.68 4.76 1.54
N LEU A 25 -9.84 4.55 0.93
CA LEU A 25 -10.21 3.25 0.36
C LEU A 25 -9.42 2.94 -0.92
N ALA A 26 -9.17 3.95 -1.76
CA ALA A 26 -8.35 3.79 -2.95
C ALA A 26 -6.91 3.40 -2.59
N PHE A 27 -6.32 4.09 -1.61
CA PHE A 27 -4.99 3.73 -1.13
C PHE A 27 -4.98 2.35 -0.46
N ALA A 28 -6.00 1.97 0.31
CA ALA A 28 -6.06 0.64 0.91
C ALA A 28 -6.00 -0.47 -0.15
N PHE A 29 -6.73 -0.33 -1.27
CA PHE A 29 -6.64 -1.28 -2.38
C PHE A 29 -5.23 -1.32 -2.98
N VAL A 30 -4.65 -0.15 -3.27
CA VAL A 30 -3.29 -0.07 -3.84
C VAL A 30 -2.26 -0.67 -2.89
N TYR A 31 -2.40 -0.44 -1.58
CA TYR A 31 -1.58 -1.07 -0.56
C TYR A 31 -1.73 -2.59 -0.59
N PHE A 32 -2.94 -3.15 -0.61
CA PHE A 32 -3.11 -4.60 -0.71
C PHE A 32 -2.52 -5.18 -2.00
N TYR A 33 -2.62 -4.45 -3.10
CA TYR A 33 -2.08 -4.88 -4.39
C TYR A 33 -0.54 -4.78 -4.47
N LYS A 34 0.06 -3.83 -3.73
CA LYS A 34 1.49 -3.49 -3.83
C LYS A 34 2.19 -3.49 -2.47
N ALA A 35 1.70 -4.27 -1.49
CA ALA A 35 2.08 -4.11 -0.07
C ALA A 35 3.59 -4.18 0.16
N THR A 36 4.25 -5.16 -0.46
CA THR A 36 5.71 -5.34 -0.37
C THR A 36 6.45 -4.13 -0.96
N ALA A 37 6.09 -3.73 -2.18
CA ALA A 37 6.73 -2.61 -2.87
C ALA A 37 6.54 -1.30 -2.10
N ILE A 38 5.33 -1.06 -1.57
CA ILE A 38 5.03 0.13 -0.78
C ILE A 38 5.83 0.15 0.50
N THR A 39 5.80 -0.94 1.27
CA THR A 39 6.50 -1.04 2.56
C THR A 39 8.01 -0.86 2.37
N GLU A 40 8.60 -1.58 1.42
CA GLU A 40 10.02 -1.50 1.11
C GLU A 40 10.43 -0.08 0.71
N LYS A 41 9.72 0.53 -0.23
CA LYS A 41 10.07 1.86 -0.72
C LYS A 41 9.87 2.95 0.34
N THR A 42 8.88 2.82 1.22
CA THR A 42 8.71 3.74 2.36
C THR A 42 9.88 3.62 3.35
N ILE A 43 10.27 2.39 3.72
CA ILE A 43 11.44 2.15 4.59
C ILE A 43 12.72 2.68 3.95
N ASN A 44 12.95 2.39 2.67
CA ASN A 44 14.13 2.84 1.95
C ASN A 44 14.18 4.37 1.84
N THR A 45 13.04 5.02 1.58
CA THR A 45 12.95 6.49 1.58
C THR A 45 13.37 7.07 2.94
N CYS A 46 12.96 6.44 4.04
CA CYS A 46 13.38 6.85 5.37
C CYS A 46 14.87 6.62 5.64
N ALA A 47 15.41 5.46 5.23
CA ALA A 47 16.83 5.13 5.40
C ALA A 47 17.74 6.02 4.54
N GLU A 48 17.32 6.39 3.33
CA GLU A 48 18.03 7.33 2.45
C GLU A 48 18.06 8.74 3.04
N LYS A 49 16.94 9.18 3.63
CA LYS A 49 16.84 10.53 4.21
C LYS A 49 17.52 10.64 5.59
N TYR A 50 17.44 9.58 6.39
CA TYR A 50 18.00 9.48 7.74
C TYR A 50 18.83 8.20 7.86
N PRO A 51 20.13 8.24 7.48
CA PRO A 51 21.01 7.07 7.46
C PRO A 51 21.12 6.34 8.81
N GLU A 52 20.93 7.04 9.92
CA GLU A 52 20.88 6.47 11.26
C GLU A 52 19.73 5.45 11.44
N LEU A 53 18.69 5.52 10.61
CA LEU A 53 17.58 4.57 10.61
C LEU A 53 17.82 3.36 9.71
N ALA A 54 18.89 3.30 8.91
CA ALA A 54 19.08 2.26 7.91
C ALA A 54 19.10 0.84 8.50
N ALA A 55 19.82 0.64 9.61
CA ALA A 55 19.89 -0.68 10.26
C ALA A 55 18.54 -1.11 10.84
N ARG A 56 17.82 -0.19 11.50
CA ARG A 56 16.47 -0.44 12.02
C ARG A 56 15.51 -0.75 10.87
N GLY A 57 15.53 0.06 9.80
CA GLY A 57 14.73 -0.13 8.60
C GLY A 57 14.94 -1.50 7.97
N ALA A 58 16.19 -1.94 7.79
CA ALA A 58 16.50 -3.26 7.24
C ALA A 58 15.98 -4.41 8.13
N SER A 59 16.12 -4.29 9.45
CA SER A 59 15.58 -5.26 10.41
C SER A 59 14.05 -5.30 10.37
N THR A 60 13.41 -4.14 10.35
CA THR A 60 11.95 -3.99 10.29
C THR A 60 11.39 -4.56 9.00
N LEU A 61 12.01 -4.28 7.85
CA LEU A 61 11.61 -4.83 6.56
C LEU A 61 11.74 -6.36 6.53
N THR A 62 12.84 -6.90 7.08
CA THR A 62 13.06 -8.35 7.17
C THR A 62 11.97 -9.01 8.02
N SER A 63 11.71 -8.47 9.20
CA SER A 63 10.67 -9.00 10.09
C SER A 63 9.27 -8.87 9.47
N TRP A 64 8.97 -7.75 8.82
CA TRP A 64 7.70 -7.57 8.13
C TRP A 64 7.51 -8.60 7.02
N ARG A 65 8.53 -8.83 6.18
CA ARG A 65 8.49 -9.84 5.10
C ARG A 65 8.25 -11.24 5.64
N GLN A 66 8.93 -11.62 6.73
CA GLN A 66 8.73 -12.94 7.36
C GLN A 66 7.27 -13.17 7.79
N ARG A 67 6.58 -12.12 8.25
CA ARG A 67 5.18 -12.22 8.68
C ARG A 67 4.17 -12.08 7.56
N ASN A 68 4.51 -11.36 6.48
CA ASN A 68 3.54 -10.84 5.52
C ASN A 68 3.75 -11.27 4.06
N ALA A 69 4.89 -11.87 3.68
CA ALA A 69 5.20 -12.12 2.26
C ALA A 69 4.13 -12.96 1.54
N VAL A 70 3.69 -14.07 2.16
CA VAL A 70 2.67 -14.95 1.58
C VAL A 70 1.32 -14.25 1.43
N ASP A 71 0.91 -13.49 2.45
CA ASP A 71 -0.36 -12.75 2.45
C ASP A 71 -0.33 -11.55 1.51
N ALA A 72 0.83 -10.90 1.34
CA ALA A 72 1.02 -9.83 0.36
C ALA A 72 0.90 -10.36 -1.08
N GLU A 73 1.53 -11.51 -1.38
CA GLU A 73 1.43 -12.17 -2.68
C GLU A 73 -0.03 -12.56 -2.97
N LYS A 74 -0.68 -13.23 -2.03
CA LYS A 74 -2.09 -13.61 -2.15
C LYS A 74 -3.01 -12.40 -2.32
N SER A 75 -2.74 -11.29 -1.63
CA SER A 75 -3.49 -10.04 -1.79
C SER A 75 -3.35 -9.50 -3.22
N ALA A 76 -2.13 -9.49 -3.75
CA ALA A 76 -1.85 -9.02 -5.10
C ALA A 76 -2.57 -9.88 -6.15
N GLU A 77 -2.50 -11.21 -6.04
CA GLU A 77 -3.20 -12.14 -6.93
C GLU A 77 -4.73 -11.95 -6.91
N MET A 78 -5.28 -11.74 -5.71
CA MET A 78 -6.71 -11.50 -5.55
C MET A 78 -7.15 -10.18 -6.17
N CYS A 79 -6.41 -9.11 -5.91
CA CYS A 79 -6.66 -7.80 -6.52
C CYS A 79 -6.55 -7.88 -8.05
N GLU A 80 -5.55 -8.59 -8.60
CA GLU A 80 -5.41 -8.81 -10.04
C GLU A 80 -6.62 -9.57 -10.61
N THR A 81 -7.03 -10.65 -9.94
CA THR A 81 -8.19 -11.44 -10.33
C THR A 81 -9.48 -10.60 -10.36
N GLU A 82 -9.69 -9.75 -9.35
CA GLU A 82 -10.87 -8.87 -9.31
C GLU A 82 -10.82 -7.79 -10.39
N LEU A 83 -9.64 -7.30 -10.73
CA LEU A 83 -9.43 -6.34 -11.81
C LEU A 83 -9.80 -6.96 -13.17
N HIS A 84 -9.36 -8.19 -13.42
CA HIS A 84 -9.74 -8.99 -14.60
C HIS A 84 -11.22 -9.41 -14.63
N LYS A 85 -11.88 -9.57 -13.48
CA LYS A 85 -13.34 -9.80 -13.44
C LYS A 85 -14.14 -8.55 -13.74
N LYS A 86 -13.64 -7.38 -13.32
CA LYS A 86 -14.32 -6.09 -13.47
C LYS A 86 -14.24 -5.55 -14.89
N PHE A 87 -13.07 -5.72 -15.51
CA PHE A 87 -12.81 -5.21 -16.84
C PHE A 87 -12.61 -6.35 -17.81
N THR A 88 -13.39 -6.35 -18.88
CA THR A 88 -13.34 -7.38 -19.92
C THR A 88 -12.45 -6.99 -21.10
N SER A 89 -11.88 -5.79 -21.10
CA SER A 89 -10.94 -5.31 -22.13
C SER A 89 -9.56 -5.03 -21.54
N ASP A 90 -8.53 -5.46 -22.27
CA ASP A 90 -7.13 -5.27 -21.88
C ASP A 90 -6.77 -3.78 -21.73
N GLU A 91 -7.38 -2.91 -22.54
CA GLU A 91 -7.22 -1.45 -22.44
C GLU A 91 -7.67 -0.92 -21.06
N LYS A 92 -8.85 -1.34 -20.58
CA LYS A 92 -9.37 -0.88 -19.29
C LYS A 92 -8.59 -1.47 -18.11
N ILE A 93 -8.07 -2.68 -18.28
CA ILE A 93 -7.15 -3.30 -17.31
C ILE A 93 -5.86 -2.48 -17.22
N ALA A 94 -5.30 -2.07 -18.37
CA ALA A 94 -4.11 -1.23 -18.43
C ALA A 94 -4.35 0.15 -17.81
N GLU A 95 -5.48 0.80 -18.09
CA GLU A 95 -5.87 2.07 -17.48
C GLU A 95 -6.00 1.95 -15.95
N ALA A 96 -6.63 0.90 -15.45
CA ALA A 96 -6.76 0.66 -14.02
C ALA A 96 -5.40 0.42 -13.36
N LYS A 97 -4.49 -0.33 -14.01
CA LYS A 97 -3.11 -0.51 -13.53
C LYS A 97 -2.33 0.81 -13.52
N ALA A 98 -2.49 1.65 -14.53
CA ALA A 98 -1.90 2.99 -14.54
C ALA A 98 -2.44 3.85 -13.39
N ARG A 99 -3.74 3.75 -13.06
CA ARG A 99 -4.33 4.46 -11.92
C ARG A 99 -3.77 3.98 -10.57
N ILE A 100 -3.55 2.68 -10.42
CA ILE A 100 -2.90 2.10 -9.23
C ILE A 100 -1.51 2.69 -9.05
N GLU A 101 -0.71 2.74 -10.13
CA GLU A 101 0.64 3.30 -10.10
C GLU A 101 0.62 4.80 -9.78
N GLN A 102 -0.35 5.54 -10.31
CA GLN A 102 -0.53 6.95 -9.98
C GLN A 102 -0.81 7.16 -8.49
N ILE A 103 -1.73 6.38 -7.90
CA ILE A 103 -2.06 6.49 -6.47
C ILE A 103 -0.86 6.12 -5.60
N GLU A 104 -0.10 5.09 -6.01
CA GLU A 104 1.16 4.74 -5.36
C GLU A 104 2.14 5.93 -5.37
N GLN A 105 2.30 6.61 -6.50
CA GLN A 105 3.16 7.79 -6.61
C GLN A 105 2.64 8.97 -5.77
N GLU A 106 1.34 9.24 -5.77
CA GLU A 106 0.70 10.27 -4.96
C GLU A 106 0.98 10.03 -3.46
N TYR A 107 0.86 8.79 -2.99
CA TYR A 107 1.22 8.40 -1.63
C TYR A 107 2.69 8.70 -1.31
N PHE A 108 3.63 8.32 -2.19
CA PHE A 108 5.05 8.57 -1.93
C PHE A 108 5.42 10.06 -1.96
N ASN A 109 4.80 10.83 -2.84
CA ASN A 109 5.00 12.28 -2.88
C ASN A 109 4.49 12.94 -1.59
N ALA A 110 3.31 12.53 -1.12
CA ALA A 110 2.77 12.99 0.16
C ALA A 110 3.67 12.57 1.34
N PHE A 111 4.16 11.33 1.35
CA PHE A 111 5.05 10.84 2.40
C PHE A 111 6.38 11.62 2.46
N LYS A 112 7.01 11.86 1.30
CA LYS A 112 8.22 12.69 1.21
C LYS A 112 7.97 14.13 1.67
N THR A 113 6.82 14.70 1.33
CA THR A 113 6.41 16.03 1.78
C THR A 113 6.24 16.06 3.29
N LYS A 114 5.61 15.03 3.87
CA LYS A 114 5.45 14.88 5.32
C LYS A 114 6.81 14.77 6.02
N ILE A 115 7.73 13.97 5.50
CA ILE A 115 9.11 13.91 6.01
C ILE A 115 9.81 15.27 5.96
N ALA A 116 9.65 16.02 4.86
CA ALA A 116 10.26 17.34 4.75
C ALA A 116 9.70 18.35 5.78
N ALA A 117 8.41 18.23 6.11
CA ALA A 117 7.74 19.13 7.05
C ALA A 117 7.93 18.74 8.54
N GLU A 118 7.83 17.46 8.86
CA GLU A 118 7.78 16.94 10.24
C GLU A 118 9.06 16.19 10.66
N GLY A 119 9.97 15.97 9.71
CA GLY A 119 11.30 15.41 9.97
C GLY A 119 11.29 13.91 10.29
N ILE A 120 12.28 13.50 11.10
CA ILE A 120 12.56 12.10 11.43
C ILE A 120 11.41 11.41 12.19
N ALA A 121 10.53 12.18 12.84
CA ALA A 121 9.40 11.65 13.60
C ALA A 121 8.47 10.81 12.72
N VAL A 122 8.24 11.23 11.46
CA VAL A 122 7.41 10.50 10.49
C VAL A 122 7.98 9.10 10.20
N CYS A 123 9.29 9.02 10.02
CA CYS A 123 9.97 7.76 9.77
C CYS A 123 9.97 6.85 10.99
N ASN A 124 10.17 7.40 12.19
CA ASN A 124 10.10 6.65 13.43
C ASN A 124 8.68 6.10 13.69
N GLU A 125 7.65 6.90 13.43
CA GLU A 125 6.25 6.47 13.52
C GLU A 125 5.98 5.32 12.56
N PHE A 126 6.34 5.48 11.28
CA PHE A 126 6.13 4.45 10.27
C PHE A 126 6.85 3.13 10.61
N LEU A 127 8.13 3.18 11.00
CA LEU A 127 8.89 2.00 11.43
C LEU A 127 8.23 1.34 12.65
N THR A 128 7.82 2.13 13.64
CA THR A 128 7.14 1.63 14.84
C THR A 128 5.82 0.94 14.50
N MET A 129 5.03 1.47 13.57
CA MET A 129 3.80 0.80 13.12
C MET A 129 4.09 -0.51 12.39
N THR A 130 5.13 -0.52 11.53
CA THR A 130 5.51 -1.70 10.73
C THR A 130 6.09 -2.83 11.60
N GLU A 131 6.69 -2.48 12.73
CA GLU A 131 7.18 -3.43 13.73
C GLU A 131 6.05 -4.15 14.47
N ARG A 132 4.85 -3.57 14.56
CA ARG A 132 3.71 -4.19 15.27
C ARG A 132 3.05 -5.27 14.42
N THR A 133 2.71 -6.39 15.07
CA THR A 133 1.95 -7.49 14.44
C THR A 133 0.48 -7.13 14.16
N GLU A 134 -0.01 -6.05 14.76
CA GLU A 134 -1.36 -5.52 14.50
C GLU A 134 -1.50 -4.97 13.07
N GLY A 135 -0.38 -4.62 12.43
CA GLY A 135 -0.31 -4.23 11.02
C GLY A 135 -0.12 -5.40 10.04
N ASP A 136 -0.16 -6.65 10.51
CA ASP A 136 0.04 -7.81 9.65
C ASP A 136 -1.16 -8.07 8.72
N LEU A 137 -0.88 -8.28 7.44
CA LEU A 137 -1.83 -8.62 6.39
C LEU A 137 -2.59 -9.91 6.69
N SER A 138 -1.98 -10.85 7.42
CA SER A 138 -2.61 -12.12 7.84
C SER A 138 -3.93 -11.92 8.58
N ARG A 139 -4.08 -10.80 9.30
CA ARG A 139 -5.32 -10.44 10.01
C ARG A 139 -6.46 -10.01 9.09
N VAL A 140 -6.15 -9.64 7.85
CA VAL A 140 -7.13 -9.30 6.81
C VAL A 140 -7.70 -10.57 6.17
N PHE A 141 -6.94 -11.68 6.21
CA PHE A 141 -7.35 -12.98 5.66
C PHE A 141 -8.07 -13.90 6.64
N THR A 142 -8.00 -13.61 7.94
CA THR A 142 -8.55 -14.46 9.02
C THR A 142 -9.86 -13.92 9.61
N LYS A 143 -10.39 -12.81 9.10
CA LYS A 143 -11.72 -12.25 9.44
C LYS A 143 -12.62 -12.18 8.21
#